data_AF-A0AAE1K633-F1
#
_entry.id   AF-A0AAE1K633-F1
#
_cell.length_a   1.000
_cell.length_b   1.000
_cell.length_c   1.000
_cell.angle_alpha   90.00
_cell.angle_beta   90.00
_cell.angle_gamma   90.00
#
_symmetry.space_group_name_H-M   'P 1'
#
loop_
_entity.id
_entity.type
_entity.pdbx_description
1 polymer ?
#
loop_
_entity_poly.entity_id
_entity_poly.type
_entity_poly.pdbx_seq_one_letter_code
_entity_poly.pdbx_strand_id
1 'polypeptide(L)'
;MEDFKNQQCPDFNIDPDISLTQRHLDEEASTARSNYLLSRANQVDRARLLAAASPHSGAWISTLPMECLGLLLPDDAVCIGVALRLGVSVHQPHCYKCGGMTDKFGHHSLSCRHDPGRLLRHPSLNDVVYRGLAAAEITAILEPRGVDRGDSRRPDGLSIYPFRDGGMLLWDATCTNTFTATHLLDCSVSPGTTAGATEARKQHNTLPSGSTTTWCPW
;
A
#
# COMPACT_ATOMS: atom_id res chain seq x y z
N MET A 1 9.52 -44.01 35.50
CA MET A 1 10.02 -42.84 34.75
C MET A 1 8.84 -42.43 33.89
N GLU A 2 8.07 -41.46 34.36
CA GLU A 2 6.78 -41.09 33.77
C GLU A 2 7.01 -40.37 32.44
N ASP A 3 6.26 -40.78 31.41
CA ASP A 3 6.28 -40.18 30.08
C ASP A 3 5.75 -38.74 30.15
N PHE A 4 6.61 -37.78 29.84
CA PHE A 4 6.24 -36.38 29.64
C PHE A 4 5.40 -36.26 28.37
N LYS A 5 4.07 -36.32 28.50
CA LYS A 5 3.16 -35.94 27.42
C LYS A 5 2.97 -34.43 27.45
N ASN A 6 3.58 -33.74 26.49
CA ASN A 6 3.40 -32.31 26.28
C ASN A 6 1.97 -32.04 25.76
N GLN A 7 1.02 -31.80 26.67
CA GLN A 7 -0.40 -31.54 26.36
C GLN A 7 -0.66 -30.17 25.70
N GLN A 8 0.39 -29.38 25.45
CA GLN A 8 0.29 -27.99 24.99
C GLN A 8 0.60 -27.79 23.50
N CYS A 9 1.19 -28.78 22.85
CA CYS A 9 1.31 -28.79 21.39
C CYS A 9 0.24 -29.75 20.84
N PRO A 10 -0.66 -29.30 19.94
CA PRO A 10 -1.48 -30.25 19.20
C PRO A 10 -0.53 -31.19 18.46
N ASP A 11 -0.77 -32.50 18.57
CA ASP A 11 -0.12 -33.49 17.72
C ASP A 11 -0.48 -33.13 16.27
N PHE A 12 0.42 -32.44 15.58
CA PHE A 12 0.29 -32.23 14.15
C PHE A 12 0.45 -33.62 13.53
N ASN A 13 -0.68 -34.24 13.20
CA ASN A 13 -0.72 -35.45 12.38
C ASN A 13 -0.25 -35.02 10.97
N ILE A 14 1.08 -34.93 10.82
CA ILE A 14 1.74 -34.47 9.61
C ILE A 14 1.63 -35.59 8.60
N ASP A 15 0.93 -35.33 7.50
CA ASP A 15 0.92 -36.17 6.31
C ASP A 15 2.36 -36.48 5.89
N PRO A 16 2.75 -37.76 5.70
CA PRO A 16 4.13 -38.14 5.37
C PRO A 16 4.70 -37.50 4.09
N ASP A 17 3.86 -36.87 3.26
CA ASP A 17 4.28 -36.14 2.05
C ASP A 17 4.55 -34.64 2.28
N ILE A 18 4.37 -34.14 3.51
CA ILE A 18 4.64 -32.73 3.85
C ILE A 18 6.15 -32.51 3.99
N SER A 19 6.72 -31.66 3.12
CA SER A 19 8.08 -31.16 3.32
C SER A 19 8.12 -30.29 4.58
N LEU A 20 8.78 -30.78 5.63
CA LEU A 20 8.99 -30.06 6.90
C LEU A 20 10.17 -29.09 6.79
N THR A 21 10.11 -28.19 5.81
CA THR A 21 11.07 -27.09 5.75
C THR A 21 10.75 -26.04 6.79
N GLN A 22 11.76 -25.31 7.27
CA GLN A 22 11.57 -24.18 8.18
C GLN A 22 10.52 -23.20 7.62
N ARG A 23 10.59 -22.90 6.32
CA ARG A 23 9.64 -22.01 5.64
C ARG A 23 8.20 -22.47 5.80
N HIS A 24 7.93 -23.76 5.59
CA HIS A 24 6.57 -24.29 5.69
C HIS A 24 6.05 -24.20 7.13
N LEU A 25 6.88 -24.55 8.12
CA LEU A 25 6.51 -24.42 9.54
C LEU A 25 6.25 -22.97 9.94
N ASP A 26 7.09 -22.04 9.49
CA ASP A 26 6.95 -20.61 9.74
C ASP A 26 5.69 -20.03 9.08
N GLU A 27 5.35 -20.49 7.88
CA GLU A 27 4.17 -20.07 7.13
C GLU A 27 2.86 -20.51 7.82
N GLU A 28 2.78 -21.76 8.25
CA GLU A 28 1.62 -22.27 9.00
C GLU A 28 1.46 -21.56 10.35
N ALA A 29 2.54 -21.42 11.12
CA ALA A 29 2.52 -20.72 12.40
C ALA A 29 2.12 -19.24 12.24
N SER A 30 2.65 -18.57 11.22
CA SER A 30 2.32 -17.17 10.91
C SER A 30 0.87 -17.01 10.47
N THR A 31 0.35 -17.95 9.68
CA THR A 31 -1.04 -17.96 9.23
C THR A 31 -2.00 -18.15 10.40
N ALA A 32 -1.73 -19.14 11.27
CA ALA A 32 -2.52 -19.36 12.47
C ALA A 32 -2.51 -18.13 13.40
N ARG A 33 -1.35 -17.50 13.58
CA ARG A 33 -1.22 -16.27 14.39
C ARG A 33 -1.97 -15.10 13.77
N SER A 34 -1.89 -14.92 12.46
CA SER A 34 -2.60 -13.87 11.72
C SER A 34 -4.11 -14.01 11.87
N ASN A 35 -4.64 -15.22 11.67
CA ASN A 35 -6.06 -15.52 11.84
C ASN A 35 -6.55 -15.25 13.27
N TYR A 36 -5.75 -15.63 14.27
CA TYR A 36 -6.03 -15.34 15.67
C TYR A 36 -6.13 -13.82 15.92
N LEU A 37 -5.16 -13.04 15.43
CA LEU A 37 -5.16 -11.58 15.58
C LEU A 37 -6.37 -10.94 14.90
N LEU A 38 -6.68 -11.33 13.66
CA LEU A 38 -7.82 -10.82 12.91
C LEU A 38 -9.15 -11.12 13.59
N SER A 39 -9.29 -12.29 14.22
CA SER A 39 -10.53 -12.71 14.90
C SER A 39 -10.87 -11.85 16.13
N ARG A 40 -9.86 -11.26 16.78
CA ARG A 40 -10.01 -10.47 18.01
C ARG A 40 -9.85 -8.97 17.80
N ALA A 41 -9.42 -8.55 16.62
CA ALA A 41 -9.14 -7.16 16.30
C ALA A 41 -10.44 -6.35 16.12
N ASN A 42 -10.43 -5.10 16.60
CA ASN A 42 -11.46 -4.11 16.25
C ASN A 42 -11.32 -3.69 14.77
N GLN A 43 -12.23 -2.88 14.26
CA GLN A 43 -12.23 -2.47 12.85
C GLN A 43 -10.93 -1.76 12.42
N VAL A 44 -10.35 -0.92 13.27
CA VAL A 44 -9.09 -0.20 12.98
C VAL A 44 -7.92 -1.16 12.91
N ASP A 45 -7.81 -2.04 13.90
CA ASP A 45 -6.75 -3.06 13.94
C ASP A 45 -6.88 -4.08 12.82
N ARG A 46 -8.11 -4.46 12.45
CA ARG A 46 -8.37 -5.31 11.28
C ARG A 46 -7.89 -4.64 10.00
N ALA A 47 -8.29 -3.39 9.77
CA ALA A 47 -7.85 -2.63 8.60
C ALA A 47 -6.32 -2.49 8.54
N ARG A 48 -5.66 -2.25 9.69
CA ARG A 48 -4.21 -2.21 9.83
C ARG A 48 -3.56 -3.56 9.49
N LEU A 49 -4.03 -4.65 10.08
CA LEU A 49 -3.48 -5.99 9.88
C LEU A 49 -3.63 -6.44 8.42
N LEU A 50 -4.80 -6.20 7.82
CA LEU A 50 -5.05 -6.49 6.40
C LEU A 50 -4.16 -5.64 5.48
N ALA A 51 -4.01 -4.34 5.75
CA ALA A 51 -3.12 -3.48 4.99
C ALA A 51 -1.65 -3.90 5.12
N ALA A 52 -1.19 -4.24 6.34
CA ALA A 52 0.18 -4.69 6.59
C ALA A 52 0.47 -6.09 6.04
N ALA A 53 -0.54 -6.93 5.84
CA ALA A 53 -0.42 -8.24 5.20
C ALA A 53 -0.61 -8.18 3.67
N SER A 54 -0.99 -7.03 3.12
CA SER A 54 -1.22 -6.89 1.68
C SER A 54 0.08 -7.15 0.90
N PRO A 55 0.02 -7.79 -0.28
CA PRO A 55 1.18 -8.01 -1.14
C PRO A 55 1.97 -6.72 -1.36
N HIS A 56 3.30 -6.82 -1.38
CA HIS A 56 4.25 -5.72 -1.59
C HIS A 56 4.23 -4.57 -0.55
N SER A 57 3.25 -4.51 0.35
CA SER A 57 3.11 -3.43 1.34
C SER A 57 4.36 -3.24 2.21
N GLY A 58 5.11 -4.31 2.46
CA GLY A 58 6.32 -4.34 3.29
C GLY A 58 7.63 -4.46 2.51
N ALA A 59 7.62 -4.36 1.18
CA ALA A 59 8.82 -4.52 0.36
C ALA A 59 9.95 -3.56 0.78
N TRP A 60 9.61 -2.35 1.21
CA TRP A 60 10.57 -1.35 1.68
C TRP A 60 11.38 -1.77 2.92
N ILE A 61 10.93 -2.78 3.67
CA ILE A 61 11.64 -3.30 4.86
C ILE A 61 12.84 -4.16 4.46
N SER A 62 12.74 -4.88 3.35
CA SER A 62 13.78 -5.78 2.85
C SER A 62 14.59 -5.19 1.69
N THR A 63 14.28 -3.97 1.25
CA THR A 63 15.02 -3.27 0.21
C THR A 63 16.29 -2.63 0.73
N LEU A 64 17.34 -2.60 -0.09
CA LEU A 64 18.55 -1.84 0.22
C LEU A 64 18.27 -0.33 0.18
N PRO A 65 18.69 0.45 1.19
CA PRO A 65 18.56 1.90 1.17
C PRO A 65 19.40 2.50 0.04
N MET A 66 18.80 3.37 -0.78
CA MET A 66 19.46 3.95 -1.96
C MET A 66 19.27 5.47 -2.04
N GLU A 67 20.20 6.21 -1.43
CA GLU A 67 20.16 7.68 -1.35
C GLU A 67 20.42 8.36 -2.70
N CYS A 68 21.29 7.80 -3.54
CA CYS A 68 21.65 8.40 -4.84
C CYS A 68 20.46 8.51 -5.81
N LEU A 69 19.41 7.71 -5.61
CA LEU A 69 18.15 7.79 -6.35
C LEU A 69 17.05 8.53 -5.59
N GLY A 70 17.34 9.14 -4.44
CA GLY A 70 16.33 9.79 -3.59
C GLY A 70 15.27 8.80 -3.07
N LEU A 71 15.61 7.51 -2.94
CA LEU A 71 14.71 6.45 -2.44
C LEU A 71 15.01 6.07 -0.99
N LEU A 72 15.93 6.77 -0.34
CA LEU A 72 16.26 6.57 1.07
C LEU A 72 15.09 7.04 1.94
N LEU A 73 14.51 6.12 2.71
CA LEU A 73 13.63 6.48 3.82
C LEU A 73 14.51 6.90 5.01
N PRO A 74 14.31 8.09 5.59
CA PRO A 74 15.02 8.47 6.81
C PRO A 74 14.57 7.61 7.99
N ASP A 75 15.42 7.50 9.02
CA ASP A 75 15.19 6.66 10.20
C ASP A 75 13.80 6.88 10.82
N ASP A 76 13.39 8.15 11.00
CA ASP A 76 12.07 8.48 11.54
C ASP A 76 10.93 7.95 10.67
N ALA A 77 11.07 7.99 9.35
CA ALA A 77 10.05 7.46 8.43
C ALA A 77 9.96 5.93 8.52
N VAL A 78 11.11 5.25 8.66
CA VAL A 78 11.17 3.80 8.91
C VAL A 78 10.49 3.47 10.24
N CYS A 79 10.85 4.18 11.31
CA CYS A 79 10.26 3.99 12.64
C CYS A 79 8.74 4.21 12.63
N ILE A 80 8.27 5.31 12.04
CA ILE A 80 6.85 5.61 11.92
C ILE A 80 6.15 4.55 11.06
N GLY A 81 6.74 4.14 9.94
CA GLY A 81 6.21 3.10 9.06
C GLY A 81 6.04 1.76 9.76
N VAL A 82 7.06 1.30 10.49
CA VAL A 82 6.97 0.09 11.33
C VAL A 82 5.93 0.26 12.43
N ALA A 83 5.90 1.42 13.08
CA ALA A 83 4.98 1.69 14.18
C ALA A 83 3.51 1.63 13.73
N LEU A 84 3.20 2.21 12.57
CA LEU A 84 1.88 2.14 11.93
C LEU A 84 1.49 0.70 11.58
N ARG A 85 2.43 -0.14 11.11
CA ARG A 85 2.16 -1.56 10.84
C ARG A 85 1.88 -2.34 12.11
N LEU A 86 2.64 -2.10 13.18
CA LEU A 86 2.52 -2.81 14.46
C LEU A 86 1.36 -2.29 15.33
N GLY A 87 0.82 -1.11 15.02
CA GLY A 87 -0.24 -0.49 15.82
C GLY A 87 0.28 0.05 17.15
N VAL A 88 1.53 0.50 17.17
CA VAL A 88 2.15 1.11 18.36
C VAL A 88 2.07 2.64 18.30
N SER A 89 2.27 3.28 19.43
CA SER A 89 2.12 4.74 19.53
C SER A 89 3.27 5.45 18.83
N VAL A 90 2.95 6.40 17.95
CA VAL A 90 3.92 7.21 17.18
C VAL A 90 4.13 8.60 17.79
N HIS A 91 3.12 9.13 18.48
CA HIS A 91 3.20 10.43 19.14
C HIS A 91 2.16 10.53 20.26
N GLN A 92 2.26 11.59 21.08
CA GLN A 92 1.24 11.89 22.08
C GLN A 92 -0.05 12.42 21.42
N PRO A 93 -1.25 12.04 21.91
CA PRO A 93 -2.50 12.62 21.46
C PRO A 93 -2.49 14.15 21.61
N HIS A 94 -2.97 14.86 20.60
CA HIS A 94 -3.05 16.32 20.62
C HIS A 94 -4.13 16.83 19.67
N CYS A 95 -4.53 18.09 19.82
CA CYS A 95 -5.42 18.75 18.88
C CYS A 95 -4.64 19.14 17.62
N TYR A 96 -5.08 18.65 16.47
CA TYR A 96 -4.49 18.97 15.18
C TYR A 96 -4.99 20.32 14.66
N LYS A 97 -4.31 20.92 13.68
CA LYS A 97 -4.67 22.24 13.09
C LYS A 97 -6.10 22.32 12.53
N CYS A 98 -6.69 21.17 12.23
CA CYS A 98 -8.07 21.05 11.74
C CYS A 98 -9.13 21.13 12.84
N GLY A 99 -8.73 21.17 14.12
CA GLY A 99 -9.61 21.06 15.29
C GLY A 99 -9.92 19.62 15.72
N GLY A 100 -9.51 18.62 14.94
CA GLY A 100 -9.68 17.20 15.29
C GLY A 100 -8.64 16.72 16.30
N MET A 101 -9.05 15.84 17.21
CA MET A 101 -8.13 15.14 18.11
C MET A 101 -7.43 14.04 17.32
N THR A 102 -6.09 14.02 17.32
CA THR A 102 -5.34 12.88 16.79
C THR A 102 -5.15 11.81 17.85
N ASP A 103 -5.33 10.55 17.45
CA ASP A 103 -4.99 9.41 18.30
C ASP A 103 -3.47 9.28 18.45
N LYS A 104 -3.02 8.47 19.40
CA LYS A 104 -1.59 8.18 19.61
C LYS A 104 -0.96 7.39 18.45
N PHE A 105 -1.78 6.87 17.54
CA PHE A 105 -1.37 6.02 16.41
C PHE A 105 -1.11 6.84 15.14
N GLY A 106 -1.46 8.12 15.13
CA GLY A 106 -1.17 9.03 14.01
C GLY A 106 -2.00 8.76 12.77
N HIS A 107 -3.16 8.10 12.88
CA HIS A 107 -4.00 7.85 11.71
C HIS A 107 -4.60 9.14 11.13
N HIS A 108 -4.89 10.11 11.99
CA HIS A 108 -5.51 11.36 11.59
C HIS A 108 -4.61 12.20 10.67
N SER A 109 -3.31 12.31 10.97
CA SER A 109 -2.36 13.07 10.15
C SER A 109 -2.29 12.56 8.71
N LEU A 110 -2.43 11.25 8.51
CA LEU A 110 -2.43 10.62 7.19
C LEU A 110 -3.62 11.00 6.28
N SER A 111 -4.74 11.47 6.85
CA SER A 111 -5.94 11.87 6.09
C SER A 111 -6.35 13.32 6.28
N CYS A 112 -5.74 14.05 7.23
CA CYS A 112 -6.18 15.39 7.55
C CYS A 112 -5.98 16.35 6.37
N ARG A 113 -7.05 17.06 5.99
CA ARG A 113 -7.01 18.07 4.92
C ARG A 113 -6.11 19.28 5.20
N HIS A 114 -5.66 19.46 6.44
CA HIS A 114 -4.75 20.53 6.84
C HIS A 114 -3.32 20.02 7.06
N ASP A 115 -3.08 18.71 6.86
CA ASP A 115 -1.74 18.17 6.84
C ASP A 115 -1.10 18.45 5.46
N PRO A 116 0.02 19.20 5.40
CA PRO A 116 0.73 19.47 4.16
C PRO A 116 1.45 18.22 3.63
N GLY A 117 1.83 17.27 4.49
CA GLY A 117 2.51 16.04 4.10
C GLY A 117 1.69 15.19 3.13
N ARG A 118 0.35 15.31 3.19
CA ARG A 118 -0.53 14.64 2.23
C ARG A 118 -0.30 15.09 0.78
N LEU A 119 0.12 16.34 0.58
CA LEU A 119 0.26 16.96 -0.74
C LEU A 119 1.46 16.42 -1.52
N LEU A 120 2.48 15.91 -0.80
CA LEU A 120 3.70 15.39 -1.41
C LEU A 120 3.56 13.93 -1.85
N ARG A 121 2.65 13.15 -1.24
CA ARG A 121 2.53 11.71 -1.51
C ARG A 121 2.30 11.38 -2.98
N HIS A 122 1.36 12.07 -3.62
CA HIS A 122 1.01 11.83 -5.01
C HIS A 122 2.12 12.26 -5.98
N PRO A 123 2.67 13.48 -5.90
CA PRO A 123 3.83 13.87 -6.70
C PRO A 123 5.04 12.95 -6.51
N SER A 124 5.36 12.54 -5.27
CA SER A 124 6.47 11.62 -5.00
C SER A 124 6.25 10.24 -5.62
N LEU A 125 5.03 9.71 -5.57
CA LEU A 125 4.70 8.44 -6.22
C LEU A 125 4.80 8.55 -7.75
N ASN A 126 4.26 9.64 -8.32
CA ASN A 126 4.30 9.88 -9.75
C ASN A 126 5.74 10.05 -10.28
N ASP A 127 6.60 10.73 -9.50
CA ASP A 127 8.01 10.91 -9.81
C ASP A 127 8.78 9.57 -9.87
N VAL A 128 8.46 8.60 -8.99
CA VAL A 128 9.07 7.26 -9.06
C VAL A 128 8.72 6.55 -10.37
N VAL A 129 7.45 6.62 -10.80
CA VAL A 129 7.02 6.04 -12.09
C VAL A 129 7.75 6.72 -13.26
N TYR A 130 7.80 8.05 -13.24
CA TYR A 130 8.49 8.85 -14.26
C TYR A 130 9.98 8.51 -14.37
N ARG A 131 10.69 8.43 -13.24
CA ARG A 131 12.11 8.06 -13.21
C ARG A 131 12.34 6.61 -13.64
N GLY A 132 11.42 5.70 -13.31
CA GLY A 132 11.46 4.33 -13.81
C GLY A 132 11.38 4.25 -15.34
N LEU A 133 10.48 5.04 -15.94
CA LEU A 133 10.39 5.16 -17.40
C LEU A 133 11.65 5.79 -18.00
N ALA A 134 12.17 6.86 -17.39
CA ALA A 134 13.39 7.51 -17.84
C ALA A 134 14.61 6.56 -17.78
N ALA A 135 14.71 5.73 -16.75
CA ALA A 135 15.75 4.70 -16.62
C ALA A 135 15.64 3.60 -17.69
N ALA A 136 14.43 3.36 -18.20
CA ALA A 136 14.16 2.50 -19.35
C ALA A 136 14.26 3.22 -20.71
N GLU A 137 14.84 4.44 -20.73
CA GLU A 137 14.99 5.29 -21.93
C GLU A 137 13.65 5.70 -22.57
N ILE A 138 12.54 5.59 -21.84
CA ILE A 138 11.22 6.00 -22.29
C ILE A 138 11.04 7.47 -21.94
N THR A 139 11.02 8.32 -22.96
CA THR A 139 10.75 9.75 -22.78
C THR A 139 9.27 9.96 -22.48
N ALA A 140 8.97 10.70 -21.41
CA ALA A 140 7.60 11.00 -21.00
C ALA A 140 7.43 12.45 -20.53
N ILE A 141 6.18 12.90 -20.46
CA ILE A 141 5.77 14.21 -19.98
C ILE A 141 4.87 14.00 -18.77
N LEU A 142 5.17 14.71 -17.68
CA LEU A 142 4.30 14.77 -16.50
C LEU A 142 3.17 15.77 -16.73
N GLU A 143 1.98 15.39 -16.32
CA GLU A 143 0.76 16.16 -16.44
C GLU A 143 0.62 16.80 -17.85
N PRO A 144 0.49 16.04 -18.94
CA PRO A 144 0.37 16.64 -20.28
C PRO A 144 -0.91 17.47 -20.42
N ARG A 145 -0.84 18.63 -21.08
CA ARG A 145 -2.02 19.46 -21.39
C ARG A 145 -2.56 19.11 -22.78
N GLY A 146 -3.87 19.24 -22.97
CA GLY A 146 -4.50 19.07 -24.29
C GLY A 146 -4.67 17.62 -24.76
N VAL A 147 -4.47 16.63 -23.87
CA VAL A 147 -4.81 15.21 -24.12
C VAL A 147 -6.33 14.98 -24.00
N ASP A 148 -7.01 15.90 -23.33
CA ASP A 148 -8.43 15.93 -23.06
C ASP A 148 -9.29 16.21 -24.33
N ARG A 149 -10.45 15.55 -24.43
CA ARG A 149 -11.50 15.74 -25.46
C ARG A 149 -12.63 16.70 -25.05
N GLY A 150 -12.50 17.41 -23.92
CA GLY A 150 -13.46 18.39 -23.40
C GLY A 150 -14.00 18.08 -21.99
N ASP A 151 -13.45 17.09 -21.27
CA ASP A 151 -13.85 16.68 -19.92
C ASP A 151 -12.97 17.27 -18.80
N SER A 152 -12.03 18.16 -19.13
CA SER A 152 -11.03 18.79 -18.25
C SER A 152 -10.11 17.83 -17.50
N ARG A 153 -10.07 16.54 -17.89
CA ARG A 153 -9.27 15.53 -17.18
C ARG A 153 -7.85 15.49 -17.72
N ARG A 154 -6.91 15.26 -16.81
CA ARG A 154 -5.48 15.29 -17.08
C ARG A 154 -4.84 14.02 -16.50
N PRO A 155 -4.19 13.18 -17.32
CA PRO A 155 -3.41 12.07 -16.79
C PRO A 155 -2.19 12.61 -16.04
N ASP A 156 -1.64 11.80 -15.14
CA ASP A 156 -0.45 12.18 -14.37
C ASP A 156 0.81 12.12 -15.22
N GLY A 157 0.82 11.28 -16.27
CA GLY A 157 1.83 11.35 -17.30
C GLY A 157 1.50 10.58 -18.57
N LEU A 158 2.35 10.81 -19.58
CA LEU A 158 2.21 10.32 -20.95
C LEU A 158 3.60 10.09 -21.57
N SER A 159 3.85 8.93 -22.17
CA SER A 159 5.04 8.73 -23.01
C SER A 159 5.00 9.67 -24.23
N ILE A 160 6.14 10.11 -24.77
CA ILE A 160 6.20 10.94 -25.99
C ILE A 160 6.22 10.07 -27.26
N TYR A 161 6.73 8.85 -27.14
CA TYR A 161 6.77 7.88 -28.23
C TYR A 161 5.85 6.70 -27.95
N PRO A 162 5.44 5.96 -28.99
CA PRO A 162 4.69 4.71 -28.82
C PRO A 162 5.44 3.76 -27.89
N PHE A 163 4.75 3.33 -26.84
CA PHE A 163 5.25 2.38 -25.87
C PHE A 163 5.04 0.94 -26.34
N ARG A 164 3.86 0.63 -26.88
CA ARG A 164 3.50 -0.71 -27.34
C ARG A 164 2.44 -0.66 -28.43
N ASP A 165 2.63 -1.45 -29.49
CA ASP A 165 1.66 -1.62 -30.59
C ASP A 165 1.23 -0.28 -31.24
N GLY A 166 2.15 0.69 -31.31
CA GLY A 166 1.86 2.03 -31.82
C GLY A 166 1.10 2.94 -30.85
N GLY A 167 0.69 2.43 -29.69
CA GLY A 167 0.01 3.16 -28.63
C GLY A 167 0.96 3.84 -27.66
N MET A 168 0.54 5.02 -27.18
CA MET A 168 1.23 5.77 -26.13
C MET A 168 0.90 5.18 -24.76
N LEU A 169 1.85 5.24 -23.82
CA LEU A 169 1.58 4.92 -22.42
C LEU A 169 0.99 6.15 -21.74
N LEU A 170 -0.26 6.05 -21.27
CA LEU A 170 -0.81 6.97 -20.27
C LEU A 170 -0.78 6.29 -18.91
N TRP A 171 -0.51 7.05 -17.87
CA TRP A 171 -0.68 6.55 -16.52
C TRP A 171 -1.28 7.59 -15.58
N ASP A 172 -1.78 7.07 -14.49
CA ASP A 172 -2.28 7.85 -13.37
C ASP A 172 -1.83 7.16 -12.07
N ALA A 173 -1.13 7.92 -11.23
CA ALA A 173 -0.71 7.51 -9.90
C ALA A 173 -1.82 7.85 -8.89
N THR A 174 -2.17 6.89 -8.04
CA THR A 174 -3.17 7.12 -7.00
C THR A 174 -2.63 6.79 -5.63
N CYS A 175 -2.91 7.66 -4.66
CA CYS A 175 -2.61 7.40 -3.26
C CYS A 175 -3.91 7.51 -2.45
N THR A 176 -4.21 6.50 -1.67
CA THR A 176 -5.39 6.46 -0.81
C THR A 176 -4.99 6.04 0.60
N ASN A 177 -5.75 6.49 1.60
CA ASN A 177 -5.50 6.09 2.99
C ASN A 177 -6.62 5.18 3.51
N THR A 178 -6.21 3.99 3.92
CA THR A 178 -6.99 2.96 4.62
C THR A 178 -7.70 3.50 5.86
N PHE A 179 -7.05 4.41 6.60
CA PHE A 179 -7.57 4.92 7.87
C PHE A 179 -8.49 6.14 7.75
N THR A 180 -8.86 6.52 6.53
CA THR A 180 -9.86 7.57 6.34
C THR A 180 -11.21 7.09 6.85
N ALA A 181 -11.94 7.94 7.58
CA ALA A 181 -13.23 7.58 8.17
C ALA A 181 -14.23 6.97 7.16
N THR A 182 -14.20 7.43 5.91
CA THR A 182 -15.06 6.93 4.82
C THR A 182 -14.70 5.54 4.32
N HIS A 183 -13.45 5.09 4.52
CA HIS A 183 -12.93 3.84 3.97
C HIS A 183 -12.70 2.76 5.03
N LEU A 184 -12.61 3.16 6.30
CA LEU A 184 -12.19 2.31 7.40
C LEU A 184 -13.01 1.01 7.50
N LEU A 185 -14.32 1.11 7.33
CA LEU A 185 -15.22 -0.04 7.38
C LEU A 185 -14.90 -1.04 6.27
N ASP A 186 -14.81 -0.57 5.02
CA ASP A 186 -14.51 -1.42 3.87
C ASP A 186 -13.12 -2.06 3.99
N CYS A 187 -12.13 -1.27 4.40
CA CYS A 187 -10.77 -1.74 4.63
C CYS A 187 -10.63 -2.75 5.76
N SER A 188 -11.57 -2.77 6.73
CA SER A 188 -11.58 -3.74 7.82
C SER A 188 -12.07 -5.13 7.39
N VAL A 189 -12.71 -5.20 6.21
CA VAL A 189 -13.25 -6.43 5.62
C VAL A 189 -12.27 -7.02 4.62
N SER A 190 -11.75 -6.20 3.71
CA SER A 190 -10.89 -6.66 2.62
C SER A 190 -9.69 -5.73 2.42
N PRO A 191 -8.47 -6.29 2.23
CA PRO A 191 -7.29 -5.49 1.90
C PRO A 191 -7.45 -4.84 0.52
N GLY A 192 -6.88 -3.64 0.36
CA GLY A 192 -6.83 -2.97 -0.94
C GLY A 192 -8.15 -2.41 -1.48
N THR A 193 -9.28 -2.52 -0.75
CA THR A 193 -10.59 -2.07 -1.24
C THR A 193 -10.59 -0.61 -1.69
N THR A 194 -9.99 0.29 -0.92
CA THR A 194 -9.90 1.71 -1.29
C THR A 194 -9.05 1.95 -2.55
N ALA A 195 -7.97 1.18 -2.70
CA ALA A 195 -7.12 1.27 -3.87
C ALA A 195 -7.91 0.86 -5.12
N GLY A 196 -8.56 -0.31 -5.09
CA GLY A 196 -9.39 -0.79 -6.20
C GLY A 196 -10.59 0.11 -6.51
N ALA A 197 -11.26 0.65 -5.49
CA ALA A 197 -12.37 1.60 -5.70
C ALA A 197 -11.89 2.92 -6.35
N THR A 198 -10.72 3.40 -5.94
CA THR A 198 -10.14 4.63 -6.52
C THR A 198 -9.64 4.40 -7.93
N GLU A 199 -9.03 3.25 -8.17
CA GLU A 199 -8.61 2.79 -9.49
C GLU A 199 -9.80 2.70 -10.44
N ALA A 200 -10.88 2.02 -10.08
CA ALA A 200 -12.08 1.90 -10.91
C ALA A 200 -12.67 3.28 -11.24
N ARG A 201 -12.71 4.19 -10.25
CA ARG A 201 -13.14 5.58 -10.45
C ARG A 201 -12.22 6.32 -11.42
N LYS A 202 -10.91 6.09 -11.35
CA LYS A 202 -9.93 6.72 -12.25
C LYS A 202 -10.00 6.13 -13.64
N GLN A 203 -10.12 4.81 -13.82
CA GLN A 203 -10.29 4.19 -15.14
C GLN A 203 -11.52 4.74 -15.88
N HIS A 204 -12.65 4.86 -15.19
CA HIS A 204 -13.85 5.49 -15.75
C HIS A 204 -13.61 6.96 -16.13
N ASN A 205 -12.66 7.62 -15.48
CA ASN A 205 -12.31 9.00 -15.75
C ASN A 205 -11.30 9.17 -16.89
N THR A 206 -10.29 8.29 -16.99
CA THR A 206 -9.11 8.52 -17.84
C THR A 206 -9.17 7.82 -19.21
N LEU A 207 -10.07 6.84 -19.41
CA LEU A 207 -10.09 6.03 -20.63
C LEU A 207 -11.43 6.09 -21.38
N PRO A 208 -11.43 6.25 -22.72
CA PRO A 208 -12.62 6.02 -23.53
C PRO A 208 -12.99 4.53 -23.51
N SER A 209 -14.29 4.24 -23.62
CA SER A 209 -14.79 2.87 -23.77
C SER A 209 -14.11 2.18 -24.96
N GLY A 210 -13.29 1.15 -24.69
CA GLY A 210 -12.64 0.31 -25.71
C GLY A 210 -11.11 0.38 -25.83
N SER A 211 -10.39 1.05 -24.92
CA SER A 211 -8.91 1.01 -24.90
C SER A 211 -8.36 -0.28 -24.29
N THR A 212 -7.39 -0.90 -24.94
CA THR A 212 -6.69 -2.11 -24.44
C THR A 212 -5.66 -1.73 -23.38
N THR A 213 -5.93 -2.07 -22.13
CA THR A 213 -5.00 -1.87 -21.00
C THR A 213 -4.06 -3.06 -20.90
N THR A 214 -2.74 -2.83 -20.87
CA THR A 214 -1.79 -3.84 -20.36
C THR A 214 -1.25 -3.34 -19.03
N TRP A 215 -1.37 -4.18 -18.02
CA TRP A 215 -1.06 -3.87 -16.63
C TRP A 215 0.41 -4.11 -16.28
N CYS A 216 0.96 -3.22 -15.43
CA CYS A 216 2.14 -3.48 -14.62
C CYS A 216 1.77 -3.26 -13.15
N PRO A 217 1.54 -4.33 -12.36
CA PRO A 217 1.41 -4.19 -10.92
C PRO A 217 2.80 -3.88 -10.34
N TRP A 218 2.90 -2.78 -9.59
CA TRP A 218 4.02 -2.48 -8.70
C TRP A 218 3.47 -2.26 -7.29
#